data_AF-A0A831KBN5-F1
#
_entry.id   AF-A0A831KBN5-F1
#
_cell.length_a   1.000
_cell.length_b   1.000
_cell.length_c   1.000
_cell.angle_alpha   90.00
_cell.angle_beta   90.00
_cell.angle_gamma   90.00
#
_symmetry.space_group_name_H-M   'P 1'
#
loop_
_entity.id
_entity.type
_entity.pdbx_description
1 polymer ?
#
loop_
_entity_poly.entity_id
_entity_poly.type
_entity_poly.pdbx_seq_one_letter_code
_entity_poly.pdbx_strand_id
1 'polypeptide(L)'
;IEHRLRQSDFRDDAGDPATPWLGQSFNDLENNQAVLLVGSWLRKDQPMLNHRVRKSVLAGGQVMAVNPVDYDFNYELSHKLISAPAEMVAQLAGIAAALGADTAGIGVKAEAEHQLIADTLKAAEQGLVLLGSIAQMHPDYSLLRFLANNISQAAGVDLGFVGEGANSVGAWLTGSVPRQGNGLSLGGMLEQGLDACLLLNVEPEFDSANPIAMADMLKVAKVIALTTHLSPWLEETADLLLPIAATAETSGSFVNLQGDVQSFNGAARPVGEARPAWKVLRVLGNLTDQKDFDYESSTDVHDEAMQSIGEIKLDNRLGDSQIQTTSFETADMQRIGGVPLYNVDMLVRRSRALQHTPDAWKAGLHVHADTAGQLGLTDGESAVLRQGEGELTLPLVVDSRVPPTCVWMPMGVPGSELLGEGFATVSLEKA
;
A
#
# COMPACT_ATOMS: atom_id res chain seq x y z
N ILE A 1 -7.81 6.88 -15.31
CA ILE A 1 -8.28 6.34 -14.01
C ILE A 1 -7.07 5.77 -13.33
N GLU A 2 -6.87 6.06 -12.05
CA GLU A 2 -5.78 5.54 -11.25
C GLU A 2 -6.33 5.18 -9.87
N HIS A 3 -5.98 4.00 -9.36
CA HIS A 3 -6.45 3.50 -8.06
C HIS A 3 -5.32 3.31 -7.04
N ARG A 4 -4.06 3.33 -7.49
CA ARG A 4 -2.86 3.12 -6.67
C ARG A 4 -2.47 4.39 -5.93
N LEU A 5 -3.36 4.88 -5.07
CA LEU A 5 -3.26 6.24 -4.53
C LEU A 5 -2.13 6.40 -3.52
N ARG A 6 -1.72 5.31 -2.86
CA ARG A 6 -0.59 5.30 -1.91
C ARG A 6 0.74 4.85 -2.51
N GLN A 7 0.80 4.59 -3.81
CA GLN A 7 2.06 4.31 -4.50
C GLN A 7 2.77 5.63 -4.84
N SER A 8 4.06 5.73 -4.50
CA SER A 8 4.91 6.88 -4.88
C SER A 8 5.75 6.62 -6.12
N ASP A 9 6.15 5.36 -6.34
CA ASP A 9 7.07 5.00 -7.42
C ASP A 9 6.33 4.42 -8.62
N PHE A 10 6.39 5.11 -9.76
CA PHE A 10 5.78 4.70 -11.03
C PHE A 10 6.83 4.47 -12.14
N ARG A 11 8.13 4.44 -11.80
CA ARG A 11 9.23 4.40 -12.78
C ARG A 11 9.22 3.15 -13.67
N ASP A 12 8.69 2.04 -13.16
CA ASP A 12 8.60 0.76 -13.88
C ASP A 12 7.15 0.28 -14.07
N ASP A 13 6.19 1.20 -14.24
CA ASP A 13 4.79 0.85 -14.54
C ASP A 13 4.67 -0.06 -15.78
N ALA A 14 5.59 0.07 -16.74
CA ALA A 14 5.65 -0.81 -17.91
C ALA A 14 5.98 -2.28 -17.56
N GLY A 15 6.70 -2.49 -16.47
CA GLY A 15 7.03 -3.81 -15.94
C GLY A 15 5.97 -4.41 -15.03
N ASP A 16 4.90 -3.68 -14.67
CA ASP A 16 3.84 -4.21 -13.80
C ASP A 16 3.16 -5.45 -14.41
N PRO A 17 2.86 -6.47 -13.60
CA PRO A 17 2.09 -7.61 -14.10
C PRO A 17 0.69 -7.16 -14.57
N ALA A 18 0.05 -7.99 -15.39
CA ALA A 18 -1.31 -7.72 -15.88
C ALA A 18 -2.32 -7.56 -14.73
N THR A 19 -2.12 -8.28 -13.63
CA THR A 19 -2.91 -8.15 -12.40
C THR A 19 -2.06 -8.65 -11.23
N PRO A 20 -1.45 -7.76 -10.42
CA PRO A 20 -0.80 -8.16 -9.18
C PRO A 20 -1.79 -8.90 -8.26
N TRP A 21 -1.39 -10.07 -7.78
CA TRP A 21 -2.22 -10.92 -6.92
C TRP A 21 -1.36 -11.66 -5.89
N LEU A 22 -1.96 -12.55 -5.08
CA LEU A 22 -1.27 -13.29 -4.03
C LEU A 22 -0.15 -14.22 -4.55
N GLY A 23 -0.17 -14.57 -5.84
CA GLY A 23 0.80 -15.47 -6.48
C GLY A 23 0.45 -16.95 -6.37
N GLN A 24 -0.41 -17.31 -5.42
CA GLN A 24 -0.84 -18.68 -5.16
C GLN A 24 -2.21 -18.70 -4.48
N SER A 25 -2.80 -19.89 -4.32
CA SER A 25 -4.03 -20.02 -3.57
C SER A 25 -3.80 -19.83 -2.06
N PHE A 26 -4.87 -19.49 -1.35
CA PHE A 26 -4.86 -19.45 0.10
C PHE A 26 -4.49 -20.80 0.74
N ASN A 27 -4.86 -21.93 0.11
CA ASN A 27 -4.51 -23.25 0.62
C ASN A 27 -3.01 -23.50 0.47
N ASP A 28 -2.43 -23.10 -0.65
CA ASP A 28 -1.00 -23.23 -0.91
C ASP A 28 -0.20 -22.39 0.08
N LEU A 29 -0.65 -21.16 0.38
CA LEU A 29 -0.01 -20.28 1.36
C LEU A 29 0.13 -20.93 2.75
N GLU A 30 -0.83 -21.75 3.17
CA GLU A 30 -0.78 -22.47 4.45
C GLU A 30 0.26 -23.60 4.47
N ASN A 31 0.70 -24.06 3.30
CA ASN A 31 1.63 -25.17 3.12
C ASN A 31 3.06 -24.72 2.75
N ASN A 32 3.29 -23.41 2.58
CA ASN A 32 4.61 -22.88 2.27
C ASN A 32 5.63 -23.24 3.36
N GLN A 33 6.77 -23.78 2.92
CA GLN A 33 7.91 -24.14 3.76
C GLN A 33 8.82 -22.93 4.00
N ALA A 34 8.83 -21.93 3.11
CA ALA A 34 9.53 -20.67 3.30
C ALA A 34 8.68 -19.48 2.82
N VAL A 35 8.57 -18.43 3.63
CA VAL A 35 7.92 -17.16 3.25
C VAL A 35 8.82 -15.99 3.59
N LEU A 36 9.23 -15.20 2.59
CA LEU A 36 9.92 -13.94 2.79
C LEU A 36 8.91 -12.79 2.71
N LEU A 37 8.69 -12.11 3.84
CA LEU A 37 7.87 -10.90 3.92
C LEU A 37 8.74 -9.67 3.62
N VAL A 38 8.32 -8.84 2.67
CA VAL A 38 9.04 -7.61 2.30
C VAL A 38 8.11 -6.42 2.53
N GLY A 39 8.47 -5.54 3.47
CA GLY A 39 7.65 -4.38 3.82
C GLY A 39 6.21 -4.79 4.17
N SER A 40 6.04 -5.70 5.12
CA SER A 40 4.75 -6.27 5.48
C SER A 40 4.59 -6.48 6.97
N TRP A 41 3.46 -6.05 7.52
CA TRP A 41 2.98 -6.41 8.86
C TRP A 41 1.67 -7.18 8.74
N LEU A 42 1.70 -8.36 8.11
CA LEU A 42 0.49 -9.16 7.82
C LEU A 42 -0.48 -9.29 9.00
N ARG A 43 0.03 -9.39 10.24
CA ARG A 43 -0.81 -9.49 11.44
C ARG A 43 -1.79 -8.32 11.57
N LYS A 44 -1.43 -7.12 11.12
CA LYS A 44 -2.26 -5.91 11.16
C LYS A 44 -2.76 -5.48 9.78
N ASP A 45 -2.02 -5.77 8.72
CA ASP A 45 -2.43 -5.41 7.35
C ASP A 45 -3.47 -6.40 6.80
N GLN A 46 -3.21 -7.70 6.96
CA GLN A 46 -4.01 -8.78 6.39
C GLN A 46 -4.13 -9.96 7.39
N PRO A 47 -4.90 -9.81 8.49
CA PRO A 47 -4.92 -10.79 9.58
C PRO A 47 -5.29 -12.22 9.15
N MET A 48 -6.13 -12.35 8.11
CA MET A 48 -6.50 -13.65 7.54
C MET A 48 -5.35 -14.30 6.78
N LEU A 49 -4.53 -13.53 6.04
CA LEU A 49 -3.30 -14.08 5.44
C LEU A 49 -2.28 -14.45 6.51
N ASN A 50 -2.13 -13.61 7.54
CA ASN A 50 -1.25 -13.91 8.68
C ASN A 50 -1.65 -15.22 9.37
N HIS A 51 -2.96 -15.49 9.50
CA HIS A 51 -3.43 -16.76 10.05
C HIS A 51 -2.95 -17.96 9.21
N ARG A 52 -2.95 -17.84 7.88
CA ARG A 52 -2.51 -18.88 6.97
C ARG A 52 -1.00 -19.11 7.04
N VAL A 53 -0.22 -18.02 7.02
CA VAL A 53 1.23 -18.06 7.22
C VAL A 53 1.57 -18.70 8.57
N ARG A 54 0.83 -18.36 9.64
CA ARG A 54 1.02 -19.01 10.95
C ARG A 54 0.76 -20.51 10.93
N LYS A 55 -0.21 -20.99 10.13
CA LYS A 55 -0.42 -22.44 9.97
C LYS A 55 0.78 -23.11 9.30
N SER A 56 1.40 -22.45 8.32
CA SER A 56 2.65 -22.92 7.71
C SER A 56 3.76 -23.02 8.75
N VAL A 57 3.93 -22.02 9.62
CA VAL A 57 4.91 -22.06 10.73
C VAL A 57 4.63 -23.21 11.70
N LEU A 58 3.37 -23.43 12.07
CA LEU A 58 2.98 -24.55 12.94
C LEU A 58 3.23 -25.92 12.29
N ALA A 59 3.29 -25.99 10.95
CA ALA A 59 3.66 -27.18 10.19
C ALA A 59 5.18 -27.30 9.96
N GLY A 60 5.99 -26.37 10.49
CA GLY A 60 7.45 -26.37 10.37
C GLY A 60 8.00 -25.43 9.29
N GLY A 61 7.15 -24.65 8.62
CA GLY A 61 7.56 -23.62 7.69
C GLY A 61 8.32 -22.48 8.38
N GLN A 62 9.16 -21.79 7.63
CA GLN A 62 10.00 -20.69 8.10
C GLN A 62 9.54 -19.37 7.50
N VAL A 63 9.44 -18.33 8.32
CA VAL A 63 9.04 -16.99 7.88
C VAL A 63 10.16 -16.02 8.18
N MET A 64 10.56 -15.27 7.16
CA MET A 64 11.62 -14.27 7.22
C MET A 64 11.04 -12.90 6.89
N ALA A 65 11.72 -11.82 7.29
CA ALA A 65 11.25 -10.47 6.99
C ALA A 65 12.36 -9.50 6.62
N VAL A 66 12.09 -8.63 5.64
CA VAL A 66 12.82 -7.37 5.38
C VAL A 66 11.83 -6.24 5.64
N ASN A 67 12.00 -5.50 6.73
CA ASN A 67 11.02 -4.52 7.19
C ASN A 67 11.69 -3.25 7.75
N PRO A 68 11.01 -2.09 7.68
CA PRO A 68 11.52 -0.86 8.29
C PRO A 68 11.26 -0.76 9.80
N VAL A 69 10.47 -1.69 10.36
CA VAL A 69 10.17 -1.79 11.79
C VAL A 69 10.19 -3.26 12.18
N ASP A 70 10.70 -3.56 13.37
CA ASP A 70 10.64 -4.89 13.98
C ASP A 70 9.20 -5.18 14.47
N TYR A 71 8.32 -5.53 13.53
CA TYR A 71 6.91 -5.75 13.81
C TYR A 71 6.65 -6.97 14.70
N ASP A 72 5.62 -6.85 15.55
CA ASP A 72 5.18 -7.95 16.42
C ASP A 72 4.30 -8.94 15.64
N PHE A 73 4.86 -10.10 15.30
CA PHE A 73 4.15 -11.24 14.72
C PHE A 73 3.70 -12.22 15.82
N ASN A 74 2.67 -13.03 15.54
CA ASN A 74 2.19 -14.06 16.47
C ASN A 74 2.81 -15.45 16.21
N TYR A 75 4.01 -15.42 15.64
CA TYR A 75 4.92 -16.53 15.36
C TYR A 75 6.35 -15.95 15.31
N GLU A 76 7.34 -16.77 15.59
CA GLU A 76 8.74 -16.36 15.51
C GLU A 76 9.20 -16.30 14.05
N LEU A 77 9.93 -15.24 13.70
CA LEU A 77 10.62 -15.14 12.42
C LEU A 77 11.94 -15.91 12.52
N SER A 78 12.27 -16.70 11.51
CA SER A 78 13.56 -17.42 11.44
C SER A 78 14.73 -16.45 11.24
N HIS A 79 14.53 -15.45 10.36
CA HIS A 79 15.49 -14.38 10.09
C HIS A 79 14.76 -13.06 9.88
N LYS A 80 15.39 -11.95 10.26
CA LYS A 80 14.85 -10.60 10.04
C LYS A 80 15.96 -9.62 9.72
N LEU A 81 15.71 -8.77 8.73
CA LEU A 81 16.53 -7.62 8.37
C LEU A 81 15.69 -6.37 8.63
N ILE A 82 16.02 -5.67 9.72
CA ILE A 82 15.33 -4.44 10.15
C ILE A 82 16.26 -3.26 9.87
N SER A 83 15.88 -2.41 8.93
CA SER A 83 16.74 -1.33 8.42
C SER A 83 15.94 -0.06 8.15
N ALA A 84 16.60 1.07 7.91
CA ALA A 84 15.88 2.25 7.44
C ALA A 84 15.20 1.97 6.07
N PRO A 85 14.11 2.68 5.71
CA PRO A 85 13.46 2.52 4.40
C PRO A 85 14.43 2.55 3.23
N ALA A 86 15.29 3.57 3.15
CA ALA A 86 16.29 3.70 2.08
C ALA A 86 17.25 2.50 1.94
N GLU A 87 17.45 1.72 3.01
CA GLU A 87 18.34 0.57 3.01
C GLU A 87 17.64 -0.74 2.59
N MET A 88 16.30 -0.78 2.56
CA MET A 88 15.55 -2.00 2.24
C MET A 88 15.89 -2.55 0.85
N VAL A 89 16.13 -1.67 -0.12
CA VAL A 89 16.58 -2.03 -1.48
C VAL A 89 17.93 -2.75 -1.43
N ALA A 90 18.87 -2.26 -0.63
CA ALA A 90 20.18 -2.89 -0.45
C ALA A 90 20.06 -4.26 0.25
N GLN A 91 19.15 -4.41 1.23
CA GLN A 91 18.89 -5.69 1.89
C GLN A 91 18.37 -6.75 0.90
N LEU A 92 17.40 -6.41 0.05
CA LEU A 92 16.92 -7.32 -1.00
C LEU A 92 18.00 -7.61 -2.04
N ALA A 93 18.77 -6.60 -2.46
CA ALA A 93 19.87 -6.81 -3.38
C ALA A 93 20.93 -7.75 -2.79
N GLY A 94 21.15 -7.72 -1.47
CA GLY A 94 22.03 -8.65 -0.75
C GLY A 94 21.53 -10.10 -0.83
N ILE A 95 20.22 -10.31 -0.66
CA ILE A 95 19.57 -11.64 -0.83
C ILE A 95 19.67 -12.10 -2.29
N ALA A 96 19.39 -11.22 -3.25
CA ALA A 96 19.53 -11.52 -4.68
C ALA A 96 20.97 -11.91 -5.02
N ALA A 97 21.97 -11.18 -4.51
CA ALA A 97 23.38 -11.50 -4.68
C ALA A 97 23.75 -12.88 -4.08
N ALA A 98 23.20 -13.22 -2.89
CA ALA A 98 23.42 -14.52 -2.26
C ALA A 98 22.84 -15.70 -3.08
N LEU A 99 21.76 -15.44 -3.82
CA LEU A 99 21.18 -16.40 -4.77
C LEU A 99 21.89 -16.43 -6.14
N GLY A 100 22.81 -15.49 -6.40
CA GLY A 100 23.41 -15.29 -7.73
C GLY A 100 22.45 -14.69 -8.76
N ALA A 101 21.40 -14.01 -8.30
CA ALA A 101 20.41 -13.33 -9.12
C ALA A 101 20.86 -11.92 -9.52
N ASP A 102 20.19 -11.32 -10.51
CA ASP A 102 20.43 -9.93 -10.91
C ASP A 102 19.99 -8.96 -9.81
N THR A 103 20.91 -8.10 -9.36
CA THR A 103 20.75 -7.11 -8.30
C THR A 103 20.30 -5.73 -8.83
N ALA A 104 19.83 -5.63 -10.07
CA ALA A 104 19.52 -4.36 -10.72
C ALA A 104 20.73 -3.40 -10.80
N GLY A 105 21.95 -3.95 -10.90
CA GLY A 105 23.18 -3.16 -10.88
C GLY A 105 23.55 -2.56 -9.52
N ILE A 106 22.82 -2.88 -8.44
CA ILE A 106 23.13 -2.41 -7.09
C ILE A 106 24.37 -3.14 -6.58
N GLY A 107 25.42 -2.37 -6.27
CA GLY A 107 26.70 -2.87 -5.78
C GLY A 107 26.65 -3.21 -4.30
N VAL A 108 26.16 -4.40 -3.96
CA VAL A 108 26.09 -4.89 -2.58
C VAL A 108 26.82 -6.23 -2.44
N LYS A 109 27.42 -6.46 -1.28
CA LYS A 109 28.01 -7.75 -0.93
C LYS A 109 27.03 -8.52 -0.04
N ALA A 110 26.73 -9.76 -0.41
CA ALA A 110 25.96 -10.65 0.43
C ALA A 110 26.65 -10.86 1.80
N GLU A 111 25.84 -10.82 2.86
CA GLU A 111 26.26 -11.01 4.25
C GLU A 111 25.69 -12.34 4.77
N ALA A 112 26.07 -12.72 5.99
CA ALA A 112 25.62 -13.98 6.57
C ALA A 112 24.08 -14.08 6.65
N GLU A 113 23.39 -13.02 7.07
CA GLU A 113 21.92 -13.00 7.14
C GLU A 113 21.27 -13.08 5.75
N HIS A 114 21.86 -12.41 4.74
CA HIS A 114 21.41 -12.53 3.35
C HIS A 114 21.50 -13.98 2.85
N GLN A 115 22.61 -14.66 3.18
CA GLN A 115 22.82 -16.07 2.81
C GLN A 115 21.82 -16.99 3.50
N LEU A 116 21.53 -16.77 4.78
CA LEU A 116 20.56 -17.57 5.54
C LEU A 116 19.15 -17.49 4.95
N ILE A 117 18.70 -16.28 4.56
CA ILE A 117 17.42 -16.08 3.88
C ILE A 117 17.42 -16.77 2.50
N ALA A 118 18.48 -16.58 1.72
CA ALA A 118 18.63 -17.19 0.41
C ALA A 118 18.59 -18.73 0.48
N ASP A 119 19.33 -19.32 1.41
CA ASP A 119 19.39 -20.78 1.61
C ASP A 119 18.03 -21.33 2.06
N THR A 120 17.34 -20.61 2.95
CA THR A 120 15.99 -20.97 3.42
C THR A 120 14.99 -21.01 2.26
N LEU A 121 14.97 -19.97 1.42
CA LEU A 121 14.09 -19.92 0.25
C LEU A 121 14.41 -21.03 -0.75
N LYS A 122 15.70 -21.26 -1.04
CA LYS A 122 16.15 -22.25 -2.02
C LYS A 122 15.93 -23.70 -1.57
N ALA A 123 15.89 -23.94 -0.26
CA ALA A 123 15.64 -25.27 0.30
C ALA A 123 14.15 -25.65 0.29
N ALA A 124 13.24 -24.69 0.11
CA ALA A 124 11.81 -24.94 0.10
C ALA A 124 11.34 -25.53 -1.24
N GLU A 125 10.57 -26.62 -1.17
CA GLU A 125 9.82 -27.14 -2.33
C GLU A 125 8.65 -26.24 -2.71
N GLN A 126 8.09 -25.54 -1.72
CA GLN A 126 7.04 -24.56 -1.90
C GLN A 126 7.32 -23.35 -1.01
N GLY A 127 7.46 -22.18 -1.63
CA GLY A 127 7.73 -20.95 -0.91
C GLY A 127 7.15 -19.72 -1.58
N LEU A 128 7.33 -18.57 -0.94
CA LEU A 128 6.78 -17.30 -1.40
C LEU A 128 7.68 -16.12 -1.01
N VAL A 129 7.91 -15.21 -1.95
CA VAL A 129 8.31 -13.83 -1.66
C VAL A 129 7.05 -12.96 -1.73
N LEU A 130 6.68 -12.32 -0.63
CA LEU A 130 5.45 -11.54 -0.50
C LEU A 130 5.76 -10.07 -0.24
N LEU A 131 5.44 -9.21 -1.22
CA LEU A 131 5.50 -7.76 -1.08
C LEU A 131 4.26 -7.24 -0.34
N GLY A 132 4.48 -6.63 0.82
CA GLY A 132 3.42 -6.05 1.64
C GLY A 132 3.01 -4.64 1.21
N SER A 133 2.09 -4.05 1.98
CA SER A 133 1.59 -2.68 1.77
C SER A 133 2.70 -1.64 1.90
N ILE A 134 3.60 -1.79 2.88
CA ILE A 134 4.72 -0.86 3.09
C ILE A 134 5.70 -0.91 1.91
N ALA A 135 5.95 -2.09 1.34
CA ALA A 135 6.78 -2.19 0.15
C ALA A 135 6.14 -1.47 -1.06
N GLN A 136 4.83 -1.59 -1.24
CA GLN A 136 4.09 -0.91 -2.31
C GLN A 136 4.04 0.62 -2.17
N MET A 137 4.12 1.12 -0.94
CA MET A 137 4.21 2.55 -0.65
C MET A 137 5.65 3.09 -0.71
N HIS A 138 6.65 2.23 -0.95
CA HIS A 138 8.06 2.62 -0.90
C HIS A 138 8.44 3.52 -2.10
N PRO A 139 9.29 4.55 -1.92
CA PRO A 139 9.76 5.40 -3.02
C PRO A 139 10.59 4.66 -4.08
N ASP A 140 11.11 3.49 -3.71
CA ASP A 140 11.78 2.54 -4.61
C ASP A 140 10.98 1.24 -4.82
N TYR A 141 9.65 1.30 -4.82
CA TYR A 141 8.83 0.11 -5.03
C TYR A 141 9.17 -0.64 -6.33
N SER A 142 9.53 0.07 -7.41
CA SER A 142 9.98 -0.57 -8.66
C SER A 142 11.21 -1.47 -8.45
N LEU A 143 12.21 -1.00 -7.69
CA LEU A 143 13.41 -1.79 -7.35
C LEU A 143 13.09 -2.93 -6.40
N LEU A 144 12.26 -2.71 -5.37
CA LEU A 144 11.83 -3.77 -4.46
C LEU A 144 11.10 -4.88 -5.23
N ARG A 145 10.22 -4.51 -6.17
CA ARG A 145 9.46 -5.43 -7.01
C ARG A 145 10.37 -6.20 -7.98
N PHE A 146 11.32 -5.52 -8.62
CA PHE A 146 12.31 -6.14 -9.48
C PHE A 146 13.18 -7.17 -8.74
N LEU A 147 13.72 -6.80 -7.58
CA LEU A 147 14.55 -7.67 -6.76
C LEU A 147 13.74 -8.85 -6.22
N ALA A 148 12.52 -8.62 -5.73
CA ALA A 148 11.63 -9.69 -5.27
C ALA A 148 11.32 -10.70 -6.37
N ASN A 149 11.06 -10.24 -7.60
CA ASN A 149 10.92 -11.13 -8.76
C ASN A 149 12.18 -11.96 -8.98
N ASN A 150 13.36 -11.34 -9.01
CA ASN A 150 14.60 -12.07 -9.28
C ASN A 150 14.96 -13.06 -8.17
N ILE A 151 14.70 -12.71 -6.91
CA ILE A 151 14.82 -13.61 -5.76
C ILE A 151 13.87 -14.79 -5.93
N SER A 152 12.59 -14.54 -6.25
CA SER A 152 11.60 -15.61 -6.41
C SER A 152 11.99 -16.59 -7.52
N GLN A 153 12.44 -16.08 -8.67
CA GLN A 153 12.90 -16.90 -9.80
C GLN A 153 14.16 -17.70 -9.48
N ALA A 154 15.15 -17.08 -8.83
CA ALA A 154 16.41 -17.75 -8.50
C ALA A 154 16.26 -18.80 -7.38
N ALA A 155 15.34 -18.58 -6.44
CA ALA A 155 15.01 -19.55 -5.40
C ALA A 155 14.00 -20.61 -5.87
N GLY A 156 13.28 -20.40 -6.98
CA GLY A 156 12.25 -21.32 -7.47
C GLY A 156 10.96 -21.28 -6.65
N VAL A 157 10.61 -20.11 -6.12
CA VAL A 157 9.43 -19.89 -5.26
C VAL A 157 8.48 -18.88 -5.90
N ASP A 158 7.24 -18.80 -5.41
CA ASP A 158 6.25 -17.86 -5.94
C ASP A 158 6.57 -16.41 -5.56
N LEU A 159 6.07 -15.46 -6.34
CA LEU A 159 6.01 -14.03 -6.01
C LEU A 159 4.56 -13.63 -5.76
N GLY A 160 4.31 -12.88 -4.69
CA GLY A 160 2.98 -12.40 -4.33
C GLY A 160 2.95 -10.94 -3.89
N PHE A 161 1.77 -10.34 -3.95
CA PHE A 161 1.51 -8.97 -3.53
C PHE A 161 0.31 -8.92 -2.56
N VAL A 162 0.46 -8.13 -1.50
CA VAL A 162 -0.65 -7.76 -0.62
C VAL A 162 -1.38 -6.58 -1.26
N GLY A 163 -2.56 -6.75 -1.84
CA GLY A 163 -3.31 -5.62 -2.42
C GLY A 163 -3.57 -4.48 -1.42
N GLU A 164 -3.64 -3.24 -1.92
CA GLU A 164 -3.87 -2.01 -1.13
C GLU A 164 -5.24 -1.96 -0.45
N GLY A 165 -6.25 -2.60 -1.06
CA GLY A 165 -7.62 -2.63 -0.56
C GLY A 165 -8.35 -3.91 -0.92
N ALA A 166 -9.59 -4.04 -0.45
CA ALA A 166 -10.39 -5.25 -0.57
C ALA A 166 -10.67 -5.69 -2.03
N ASN A 167 -10.54 -4.79 -3.00
CA ASN A 167 -10.81 -5.04 -4.41
C ASN A 167 -9.68 -4.59 -5.35
N SER A 168 -8.43 -4.51 -4.88
CA SER A 168 -7.31 -4.09 -5.73
C SER A 168 -7.17 -4.99 -6.95
N VAL A 169 -7.25 -6.31 -6.79
CA VAL A 169 -7.21 -7.27 -7.91
C VAL A 169 -8.31 -6.97 -8.93
N GLY A 170 -9.53 -6.67 -8.46
CA GLY A 170 -10.64 -6.29 -9.33
C GLY A 170 -10.38 -4.98 -10.07
N ALA A 171 -9.82 -3.98 -9.39
CA ALA A 171 -9.46 -2.69 -10.02
C ALA A 171 -8.42 -2.87 -11.13
N TRP A 172 -7.42 -3.74 -10.93
CA TRP A 172 -6.46 -4.10 -11.97
C TRP A 172 -7.13 -4.81 -13.15
N LEU A 173 -7.98 -5.80 -12.89
CA LEU A 173 -8.69 -6.56 -13.92
C LEU A 173 -9.62 -5.68 -14.78
N THR A 174 -10.27 -4.68 -14.18
CA THR A 174 -11.15 -3.75 -14.89
C THR A 174 -10.40 -2.60 -15.56
N GLY A 175 -9.06 -2.58 -15.52
CA GLY A 175 -8.26 -1.53 -16.15
C GLY A 175 -8.32 -0.18 -15.43
N SER A 176 -8.58 -0.15 -14.12
CA SER A 176 -8.56 1.07 -13.29
C SER A 176 -7.13 1.54 -12.97
N VAL A 177 -6.25 1.45 -13.95
CA VAL A 177 -4.83 1.80 -13.87
C VAL A 177 -4.40 2.27 -15.28
N PRO A 178 -3.62 3.34 -15.40
CA PRO A 178 -3.08 3.76 -16.69
C PRO A 178 -2.15 2.68 -17.23
N ARG A 179 -2.42 2.17 -18.44
CA ARG A 179 -1.54 1.21 -19.12
C ARG A 179 -1.15 1.73 -20.49
N GLN A 180 0.07 1.39 -20.93
CA GLN A 180 0.55 1.59 -22.31
C GLN A 180 0.35 3.03 -22.85
N GLY A 181 0.50 4.04 -21.98
CA GLY A 181 0.35 5.46 -22.35
C GLY A 181 -1.09 5.99 -22.38
N ASN A 182 -2.09 5.19 -21.99
CA ASN A 182 -3.49 5.63 -21.92
C ASN A 182 -3.80 6.36 -20.59
N GLY A 183 -3.22 7.54 -20.43
CA GLY A 183 -3.44 8.43 -19.28
C GLY A 183 -2.22 8.56 -18.38
N LEU A 184 -2.38 9.33 -17.30
CA LEU A 184 -1.33 9.64 -16.35
C LEU A 184 -1.44 8.72 -15.12
N SER A 185 -0.31 8.21 -14.63
CA SER A 185 -0.19 7.67 -13.27
C SER A 185 -0.43 8.78 -12.25
N LEU A 186 -0.64 8.43 -10.98
CA LEU A 186 -0.82 9.46 -9.94
C LEU A 186 0.40 10.41 -9.89
N GLY A 187 1.62 9.89 -10.00
CA GLY A 187 2.83 10.73 -10.10
C GLY A 187 2.74 11.70 -11.28
N GLY A 188 2.36 11.22 -12.46
CA GLY A 188 2.16 12.08 -13.64
C GLY A 188 1.04 13.12 -13.46
N MET A 189 -0.04 12.78 -12.76
CA MET A 189 -1.12 13.73 -12.43
C MET A 189 -0.62 14.83 -11.51
N LEU A 190 0.14 14.49 -10.47
CA LEU A 190 0.70 15.44 -9.51
C LEU A 190 1.73 16.38 -10.17
N GLU A 191 2.56 15.86 -11.07
CA GLU A 191 3.57 16.65 -11.79
C GLU A 191 2.97 17.60 -12.83
N GLN A 192 2.01 17.11 -13.63
CA GLN A 192 1.45 17.87 -14.76
C GLN A 192 0.27 18.75 -14.34
N GLY A 193 -0.38 18.44 -13.23
CA GLY A 193 -1.65 19.02 -12.83
C GLY A 193 -2.82 18.47 -13.64
N LEU A 194 -4.03 18.79 -13.20
CA LEU A 194 -5.28 18.40 -13.86
C LEU A 194 -6.20 19.61 -13.99
N ASP A 195 -6.90 19.73 -15.12
CA ASP A 195 -7.97 20.72 -15.27
C ASP A 195 -9.22 20.32 -14.47
N ALA A 196 -9.48 19.02 -14.37
CA ALA A 196 -10.59 18.45 -13.62
C ALA A 196 -10.20 17.09 -13.01
N CYS A 197 -10.71 16.81 -11.83
CA CYS A 197 -10.49 15.56 -11.11
C CYS A 197 -11.82 15.02 -10.56
N LEU A 198 -12.11 13.75 -10.85
CA LEU A 198 -13.23 13.02 -10.25
C LEU A 198 -12.69 12.08 -9.18
N LEU A 199 -13.02 12.37 -7.91
CA LEU A 199 -12.67 11.54 -6.77
C LEU A 199 -13.80 10.55 -6.52
N LEU A 200 -13.49 9.26 -6.45
CA LEU A 200 -14.47 8.20 -6.16
C LEU A 200 -14.15 7.53 -4.83
N ASN A 201 -14.94 7.86 -3.82
CA ASN A 201 -14.88 7.30 -2.48
C ASN A 201 -13.47 7.28 -1.88
N VAL A 202 -12.80 8.42 -1.90
CA VAL A 202 -11.47 8.59 -1.31
C VAL A 202 -11.40 9.84 -0.45
N GLU A 203 -10.59 9.80 0.60
CA GLU A 203 -10.20 10.97 1.40
C GLU A 203 -8.74 11.31 1.06
N PRO A 204 -8.49 12.21 0.08
CA PRO A 204 -7.14 12.43 -0.45
C PRO A 204 -6.11 12.83 0.61
N GLU A 205 -6.54 13.49 1.68
CA GLU A 205 -5.72 13.87 2.82
C GLU A 205 -5.14 12.68 3.61
N PHE A 206 -5.73 11.49 3.47
CA PHE A 206 -5.36 10.28 4.22
C PHE A 206 -5.10 9.06 3.34
N ASP A 207 -5.60 9.07 2.11
CA ASP A 207 -5.59 7.93 1.20
C ASP A 207 -4.62 8.14 0.01
N SER A 208 -3.83 9.22 0.02
CA SER A 208 -2.80 9.49 -0.99
C SER A 208 -1.38 9.32 -0.45
N ALA A 209 -0.43 9.01 -1.34
CA ALA A 209 0.99 8.85 -1.01
C ALA A 209 1.64 10.18 -0.59
N ASN A 210 1.11 11.31 -1.07
CA ASN A 210 1.59 12.66 -0.76
C ASN A 210 0.39 13.62 -0.61
N PRO A 211 -0.17 13.75 0.61
CA PRO A 211 -1.32 14.61 0.87
C PRO A 211 -1.12 16.07 0.49
N ILE A 212 0.10 16.60 0.67
CA ILE A 212 0.44 18.00 0.34
C ILE A 212 0.38 18.22 -1.17
N ALA A 213 1.09 17.39 -1.96
CA ALA A 213 1.09 17.52 -3.41
C ALA A 213 -0.32 17.30 -3.99
N MET A 214 -1.06 16.35 -3.42
CA MET A 214 -2.45 16.09 -3.78
C MET A 214 -3.35 17.32 -3.52
N ALA A 215 -3.18 17.98 -2.37
CA ALA A 215 -3.90 19.21 -2.06
C ALA A 215 -3.56 20.36 -3.01
N ASP A 216 -2.29 20.52 -3.35
CA ASP A 216 -1.88 21.59 -4.26
C ASP A 216 -2.41 21.38 -5.69
N MET A 217 -2.42 20.13 -6.18
CA MET A 217 -3.06 19.79 -7.45
C MET A 217 -4.57 20.07 -7.41
N LEU A 218 -5.25 19.62 -6.36
CA LEU A 218 -6.71 19.70 -6.27
C LEU A 218 -7.24 21.12 -5.99
N LYS A 219 -6.45 22.01 -5.39
CA LYS A 219 -6.79 23.46 -5.29
C LYS A 219 -6.90 24.15 -6.66
N VAL A 220 -6.22 23.64 -7.68
CA VAL A 220 -6.20 24.21 -9.02
C VAL A 220 -7.24 23.55 -9.93
N ALA A 221 -7.42 22.24 -9.79
CA ALA A 221 -8.34 21.45 -10.60
C ALA A 221 -9.81 21.76 -10.28
N LYS A 222 -10.71 21.44 -11.23
CA LYS A 222 -12.14 21.30 -10.95
C LYS A 222 -12.45 19.96 -10.31
N VAL A 223 -12.89 19.96 -9.06
CA VAL A 223 -13.01 18.74 -8.25
C VAL A 223 -14.47 18.31 -8.09
N ILE A 224 -14.77 17.11 -8.59
CA ILE A 224 -16.05 16.42 -8.38
C ILE A 224 -15.79 15.23 -7.46
N ALA A 225 -16.35 15.24 -6.25
CA ALA A 225 -16.17 14.17 -5.28
C ALA A 225 -17.46 13.34 -5.13
N LEU A 226 -17.40 12.07 -5.55
CA LEU A 226 -18.40 11.06 -5.23
C LEU A 226 -17.98 10.42 -3.91
N THR A 227 -18.63 10.77 -2.80
CA THR A 227 -18.19 10.31 -1.47
C THR A 227 -19.33 9.77 -0.61
N THR A 228 -19.01 8.80 0.26
CA THR A 228 -19.94 8.31 1.29
C THR A 228 -19.91 9.18 2.55
N HIS A 229 -18.86 9.98 2.76
CA HIS A 229 -18.65 10.82 3.94
C HIS A 229 -18.11 12.20 3.55
N LEU A 230 -18.54 13.23 4.27
CA LEU A 230 -17.89 14.54 4.19
C LEU A 230 -16.64 14.55 5.08
N SER A 231 -15.65 15.32 4.64
CA SER A 231 -14.51 15.75 5.44
C SER A 231 -14.32 17.26 5.27
N PRO A 232 -13.77 17.97 6.27
CA PRO A 232 -13.47 19.40 6.13
C PRO A 232 -12.60 19.70 4.91
N TRP A 233 -11.69 18.77 4.59
CA TRP A 233 -10.81 18.86 3.43
C TRP A 233 -11.59 18.83 2.10
N LEU A 234 -12.55 17.91 1.96
CA LEU A 234 -13.42 17.85 0.77
C LEU A 234 -14.37 19.05 0.69
N GLU A 235 -14.85 19.56 1.81
CA GLU A 235 -15.71 20.77 1.84
C GLU A 235 -14.94 22.02 1.37
N GLU A 236 -13.65 22.10 1.65
CA GLU A 236 -12.79 23.20 1.21
C GLU A 236 -12.37 23.09 -0.26
N THR A 237 -12.14 21.86 -0.75
CA THR A 237 -11.50 21.62 -2.06
C THR A 237 -12.46 21.23 -3.17
N ALA A 238 -13.62 20.62 -2.88
CA ALA A 238 -14.52 20.12 -3.92
C ALA A 238 -15.43 21.22 -4.50
N ASP A 239 -15.47 21.36 -5.83
CA ASP A 239 -16.48 22.18 -6.51
C ASP A 239 -17.87 21.53 -6.49
N LEU A 240 -17.93 20.19 -6.50
CA LEU A 240 -19.18 19.44 -6.47
C LEU A 240 -19.04 18.18 -5.59
N LEU A 241 -19.94 18.04 -4.62
CA LEU A 241 -20.05 16.87 -3.75
C LEU A 241 -21.30 16.07 -4.12
N LEU A 242 -21.11 14.82 -4.52
CA LEU A 242 -22.18 13.90 -4.88
C LEU A 242 -22.24 12.73 -3.89
N PRO A 243 -23.31 12.60 -3.08
CA PRO A 243 -23.41 11.53 -2.10
C PRO A 243 -23.60 10.18 -2.79
N ILE A 244 -22.76 9.21 -2.45
CA ILE A 244 -22.86 7.83 -2.94
C ILE A 244 -23.16 6.85 -1.80
N ALA A 245 -23.76 5.71 -2.18
CA ALA A 245 -24.07 4.62 -1.25
C ALA A 245 -22.78 3.91 -0.80
N ALA A 246 -22.70 3.57 0.50
CA ALA A 246 -21.61 2.76 1.03
C ALA A 246 -21.73 1.28 0.60
N THR A 247 -20.66 0.50 0.81
CA THR A 247 -20.61 -0.93 0.40
C THR A 247 -21.78 -1.75 0.95
N ALA A 248 -22.24 -1.48 2.18
CA ALA A 248 -23.39 -2.18 2.77
C ALA A 248 -24.74 -1.76 2.16
N GLU A 249 -24.80 -0.68 1.39
CA GLU A 249 -26.02 -0.06 0.86
C GLU A 249 -26.20 -0.29 -0.65
N THR A 250 -25.21 -0.91 -1.30
CA THR A 250 -25.24 -1.25 -2.72
C THR A 250 -24.85 -2.71 -2.93
N SER A 251 -25.33 -3.30 -4.01
CA SER A 251 -24.80 -4.56 -4.55
C SER A 251 -23.52 -4.30 -5.35
N GLY A 252 -22.67 -5.32 -5.49
CA GLY A 252 -21.49 -5.31 -6.34
C GLY A 252 -20.74 -6.64 -6.30
N SER A 253 -19.54 -6.65 -6.85
CA SER A 253 -18.60 -7.76 -6.77
C SER A 253 -17.22 -7.26 -6.38
N PHE A 254 -16.50 -8.05 -5.59
CA PHE A 254 -15.07 -7.88 -5.37
C PHE A 254 -14.30 -9.06 -5.93
N VAL A 255 -13.05 -8.84 -6.33
CA VAL A 255 -12.10 -9.89 -6.65
C VAL A 255 -11.06 -9.94 -5.54
N ASN A 256 -10.98 -11.09 -4.86
CA ASN A 256 -10.07 -11.26 -3.72
C ASN A 256 -8.61 -11.44 -4.18
N LEU A 257 -7.69 -11.53 -3.21
CA LEU A 257 -6.24 -11.63 -3.47
C LEU A 257 -5.82 -12.90 -4.25
N GLN A 258 -6.61 -13.97 -4.23
CA GLN A 258 -6.32 -15.18 -5.00
C GLN A 258 -7.06 -15.23 -6.36
N GLY A 259 -7.81 -14.17 -6.70
CA GLY A 259 -8.51 -14.04 -7.98
C GLY A 259 -9.99 -14.42 -7.99
N ASP A 260 -10.59 -14.80 -6.86
CA ASP A 260 -12.01 -15.20 -6.88
C ASP A 260 -12.92 -13.97 -6.94
N VAL A 261 -13.89 -14.02 -7.86
CA VAL A 261 -15.00 -13.05 -7.92
C VAL A 261 -16.05 -13.41 -6.86
N GLN A 262 -16.39 -12.44 -6.02
CA GLN A 262 -17.33 -12.57 -4.92
C GLN A 262 -18.40 -11.47 -5.01
N SER A 263 -19.60 -11.85 -5.41
CA SER A 263 -20.76 -10.95 -5.50
C SER A 263 -21.50 -10.82 -4.17
N PHE A 264 -22.05 -9.64 -3.92
CA PHE A 264 -22.83 -9.33 -2.73
C PHE A 264 -24.02 -8.44 -3.07
N ASN A 265 -25.05 -8.52 -2.22
CA ASN A 265 -26.21 -7.66 -2.26
C ASN A 265 -26.10 -6.54 -1.22
N GLY A 266 -26.78 -5.42 -1.45
CA GLY A 266 -26.94 -4.40 -0.42
C GLY A 266 -27.72 -4.93 0.77
N ALA A 267 -27.17 -4.78 1.98
CA ALA A 267 -27.78 -5.17 3.25
C ALA A 267 -28.63 -4.04 3.87
N ALA A 268 -28.39 -2.79 3.45
CA ALA A 268 -29.11 -1.60 3.87
C ALA A 268 -29.57 -0.78 2.66
N ARG A 269 -30.42 0.21 2.90
CA ARG A 269 -30.82 1.18 1.87
C ARG A 269 -29.86 2.37 1.90
N PRO A 270 -29.52 2.98 0.74
CA PRO A 270 -28.79 4.23 0.71
C PRO A 270 -29.45 5.30 1.57
N VAL A 271 -28.65 6.06 2.31
CA VAL A 271 -29.14 7.11 3.21
C VAL A 271 -29.46 8.38 2.42
N GLY A 272 -30.62 8.98 2.69
CA GLY A 272 -31.03 10.26 2.11
C GLY A 272 -31.08 10.21 0.57
N GLU A 273 -30.35 11.13 -0.07
CA GLU A 273 -30.26 11.23 -1.53
C GLU A 273 -29.11 10.41 -2.14
N ALA A 274 -28.35 9.67 -1.33
CA ALA A 274 -27.27 8.84 -1.81
C ALA A 274 -27.75 7.84 -2.86
N ARG A 275 -26.89 7.58 -3.85
CA ARG A 275 -27.12 6.59 -4.91
C ARG A 275 -25.89 5.69 -5.06
N PRO A 276 -26.04 4.43 -5.47
CA PRO A 276 -24.90 3.61 -5.86
C PRO A 276 -23.99 4.36 -6.83
N ALA A 277 -22.68 4.34 -6.60
CA ALA A 277 -21.72 5.11 -7.40
C ALA A 277 -21.82 4.82 -8.91
N TRP A 278 -22.02 3.54 -9.28
CA TRP A 278 -22.22 3.15 -10.67
C TRP A 278 -23.43 3.84 -11.31
N LYS A 279 -24.52 4.11 -10.57
CA LYS A 279 -25.68 4.85 -11.08
C LYS A 279 -25.36 6.32 -11.32
N VAL A 280 -24.54 6.91 -10.44
CA VAL A 280 -24.09 8.30 -10.60
C VAL A 280 -23.22 8.40 -11.86
N LEU A 281 -22.23 7.52 -12.00
CA LEU A 281 -21.38 7.44 -13.19
C LEU A 281 -22.20 7.18 -14.47
N ARG A 282 -23.17 6.26 -14.40
CA ARG A 282 -24.14 5.99 -15.47
C ARG A 282 -24.82 7.28 -15.96
N VAL A 283 -25.38 8.04 -15.03
CA VAL A 283 -26.08 9.30 -15.33
C VAL A 283 -25.12 10.35 -15.88
N LEU A 284 -23.89 10.45 -15.35
CA LEU A 284 -22.89 11.38 -15.88
C LEU A 284 -22.52 11.06 -17.32
N GLY A 285 -22.38 9.77 -17.69
CA GLY A 285 -22.14 9.39 -19.08
C GLY A 285 -23.32 9.77 -19.99
N ASN A 286 -24.55 9.55 -19.55
CA ASN A 286 -25.75 9.96 -20.30
C ASN A 286 -25.85 11.48 -20.47
N LEU A 287 -25.49 12.26 -19.44
CA LEU A 287 -25.49 13.73 -19.51
C LEU A 287 -24.37 14.30 -20.40
N THR A 288 -23.35 13.49 -20.69
CA THR A 288 -22.20 13.86 -21.54
C THR A 288 -22.23 13.15 -22.89
N ASP A 289 -23.40 12.64 -23.28
CA ASP A 289 -23.67 11.93 -24.55
C ASP A 289 -22.69 10.78 -24.84
N GLN A 290 -22.15 10.14 -23.79
CA GLN A 290 -21.34 8.93 -23.94
C GLN A 290 -22.24 7.74 -24.28
N LYS A 291 -21.75 6.88 -25.17
CA LYS A 291 -22.43 5.64 -25.55
C LYS A 291 -22.17 4.55 -24.51
N ASP A 292 -23.05 3.56 -24.48
CA ASP A 292 -22.91 2.35 -23.65
C ASP A 292 -23.03 2.64 -22.14
N PHE A 293 -23.92 3.57 -21.76
CA PHE A 293 -24.23 3.94 -20.36
C PHE A 293 -25.70 3.60 -19.98
N ASP A 294 -26.32 2.60 -20.63
CA ASP A 294 -27.73 2.23 -20.42
C ASP A 294 -27.96 1.14 -19.36
N TYR A 295 -26.98 0.88 -18.48
CA TYR A 295 -27.07 -0.15 -17.43
C TYR A 295 -28.29 0.01 -16.51
N GLU A 296 -29.07 -1.04 -16.29
CA GLU A 296 -30.23 -1.02 -15.40
C GLU A 296 -29.90 -1.56 -14.00
N SER A 297 -28.89 -2.42 -13.92
CA SER A 297 -28.46 -3.10 -12.70
C SER A 297 -26.93 -3.12 -12.53
N SER A 298 -26.47 -3.40 -11.31
CA SER A 298 -25.06 -3.68 -11.03
C SER A 298 -24.58 -4.98 -11.67
N THR A 299 -25.49 -5.92 -11.90
CA THR A 299 -25.23 -7.18 -12.62
C THR A 299 -24.91 -6.91 -14.08
N ASP A 300 -25.57 -5.95 -14.72
CA ASP A 300 -25.29 -5.59 -16.12
C ASP A 300 -23.84 -5.08 -16.26
N VAL A 301 -23.42 -4.19 -15.34
CA VAL A 301 -22.04 -3.67 -15.28
C VAL A 301 -21.04 -4.80 -15.01
N HIS A 302 -21.36 -5.68 -14.07
CA HIS A 302 -20.53 -6.83 -13.74
C HIS A 302 -20.37 -7.77 -14.95
N ASP A 303 -21.45 -8.12 -15.61
CA ASP A 303 -21.45 -9.10 -16.69
C ASP A 303 -20.69 -8.56 -17.91
N GLU A 304 -20.85 -7.29 -18.24
CA GLU A 304 -20.06 -6.65 -19.30
C GLU A 304 -18.56 -6.59 -18.95
N ALA A 305 -18.22 -6.23 -17.70
CA ALA A 305 -16.84 -6.22 -17.23
C ALA A 305 -16.22 -7.63 -17.31
N MET A 306 -16.92 -8.66 -16.82
CA MET A 306 -16.45 -10.04 -16.86
C MET A 306 -16.36 -10.59 -18.29
N GLN A 307 -17.28 -10.21 -19.17
CA GLN A 307 -17.20 -10.55 -20.59
C GLN A 307 -15.96 -9.92 -21.24
N SER A 308 -15.65 -8.67 -20.90
CA SER A 308 -14.49 -7.94 -21.42
C SER A 308 -13.17 -8.50 -20.90
N ILE A 309 -13.13 -8.92 -19.63
CA ILE A 309 -11.97 -9.60 -19.01
C ILE A 309 -11.77 -10.99 -19.64
N GLY A 310 -12.85 -11.74 -19.86
CA GLY A 310 -12.80 -13.11 -20.35
C GLY A 310 -12.21 -14.06 -19.30
N GLU A 311 -11.30 -14.94 -19.72
CA GLU A 311 -10.60 -15.86 -18.81
C GLU A 311 -9.56 -15.11 -17.96
N ILE A 312 -9.77 -15.07 -16.65
CA ILE A 312 -8.81 -14.46 -15.71
C ILE A 312 -7.51 -15.29 -15.72
N LYS A 313 -6.43 -14.68 -16.21
CA LYS A 313 -5.08 -15.24 -16.21
C LYS A 313 -4.20 -14.42 -15.28
N LEU A 314 -3.92 -14.96 -14.11
CA LEU A 314 -3.09 -14.31 -13.11
C LEU A 314 -1.65 -14.75 -13.27
N ASP A 315 -0.76 -13.78 -13.42
CA ASP A 315 0.68 -13.98 -13.55
C ASP A 315 1.37 -12.76 -12.94
N ASN A 316 2.19 -13.02 -11.92
CA ASN A 316 2.95 -11.98 -11.21
C ASN A 316 4.32 -11.72 -11.86
N ARG A 317 4.69 -12.45 -12.92
CA ARG A 317 5.94 -12.20 -13.64
C ARG A 317 5.97 -10.79 -14.19
N LEU A 318 7.14 -10.17 -14.09
CA LEU A 318 7.39 -8.86 -14.65
C LEU A 318 7.26 -8.90 -16.17
N GLY A 319 6.65 -7.85 -16.72
CA GLY A 319 6.57 -7.62 -18.16
C GLY A 319 7.89 -7.08 -18.73
N ASP A 320 7.79 -6.14 -19.67
CA ASP A 320 8.92 -5.44 -20.28
C ASP A 320 9.53 -4.40 -19.31
N SER A 321 10.05 -4.88 -18.18
CA SER A 321 10.62 -4.05 -17.11
C SER A 321 11.85 -3.27 -17.61
N GLN A 322 11.86 -1.96 -17.35
CA GLN A 322 12.99 -1.07 -17.62
C GLN A 322 13.43 -0.42 -16.32
N ILE A 323 14.16 -1.18 -15.53
CA ILE A 323 14.50 -0.75 -14.18
C ILE A 323 15.45 0.45 -14.19
N GLN A 324 15.07 1.48 -13.43
CA GLN A 324 15.94 2.62 -13.13
C GLN A 324 16.63 2.37 -11.80
N THR A 325 17.96 2.44 -11.78
CA THR A 325 18.77 2.03 -10.63
C THR A 325 19.01 3.14 -9.60
N THR A 326 18.49 4.34 -9.85
CA THR A 326 18.59 5.46 -8.90
C THR A 326 17.78 5.11 -7.67
N SER A 327 18.41 4.92 -6.52
CA SER A 327 17.71 4.70 -5.26
C SER A 327 17.30 6.00 -4.61
N PHE A 328 16.26 5.93 -3.80
CA PHE A 328 15.87 6.95 -2.85
C PHE A 328 17.01 7.23 -1.87
N GLU A 329 17.54 8.45 -1.91
CA GLU A 329 18.52 8.96 -0.97
C GLU A 329 17.83 9.80 0.10
N THR A 330 18.31 9.72 1.33
CA THR A 330 17.79 10.53 2.44
C THR A 330 18.89 11.24 3.20
N ALA A 331 18.54 12.35 3.82
CA ALA A 331 19.41 13.00 4.80
C ALA A 331 19.42 12.24 6.14
N ASP A 332 19.79 12.93 7.22
CA ASP A 332 20.11 12.34 8.53
C ASP A 332 18.95 11.60 9.22
N MET A 333 17.68 11.84 8.85
CA MET A 333 16.53 11.20 9.48
C MET A 333 15.37 10.92 8.50
N GLN A 334 14.73 9.75 8.64
CA GLN A 334 13.69 9.25 7.73
C GLN A 334 12.36 8.99 8.43
N ARG A 335 11.25 9.26 7.75
CA ARG A 335 9.90 8.84 8.17
C ARG A 335 9.60 7.42 7.69
N ILE A 336 8.97 6.64 8.57
CA ILE A 336 8.32 5.37 8.23
C ILE A 336 6.81 5.58 8.29
N GLY A 337 6.16 5.69 7.14
CA GLY A 337 4.78 6.18 7.01
C GLY A 337 3.79 5.16 6.43
N GLY A 338 3.86 3.90 6.86
CA GLY A 338 2.80 2.93 6.54
C GLY A 338 1.42 3.38 7.07
N VAL A 339 0.35 2.68 6.69
CA VAL A 339 -1.01 2.96 7.18
C VAL A 339 -1.41 1.96 8.25
N PRO A 340 -1.79 2.40 9.47
CA PRO A 340 -2.11 1.48 10.54
C PRO A 340 -3.51 0.90 10.38
N LEU A 341 -3.74 -0.23 11.06
CA LEU A 341 -5.07 -0.83 11.18
C LEU A 341 -6.10 0.22 11.66
N TYR A 342 -7.32 0.07 11.16
CA TYR A 342 -8.45 0.98 11.42
C TYR A 342 -8.27 2.40 10.89
N ASN A 343 -7.27 2.66 10.05
CA ASN A 343 -7.07 3.96 9.40
C ASN A 343 -6.97 3.85 7.86
N VAL A 344 -7.22 2.65 7.32
CA VAL A 344 -7.05 2.31 5.90
C VAL A 344 -8.12 2.88 4.98
N ASP A 345 -9.28 3.23 5.51
CA ASP A 345 -10.38 3.85 4.77
C ASP A 345 -11.26 4.72 5.69
N MET A 346 -12.16 5.47 5.08
CA MET A 346 -13.08 6.38 5.76
C MET A 346 -14.05 5.71 6.74
N LEU A 347 -14.38 4.42 6.56
CA LEU A 347 -15.31 3.68 7.42
C LEU A 347 -14.63 3.29 8.73
N VAL A 348 -13.48 2.61 8.64
CA VAL A 348 -12.80 2.11 9.83
C VAL A 348 -12.15 3.24 10.63
N ARG A 349 -11.70 4.31 9.95
CA ARG A 349 -11.18 5.54 10.58
C ARG A 349 -12.21 6.19 11.49
N ARG A 350 -13.49 6.14 11.11
CA ARG A 350 -14.61 6.70 11.88
C ARG A 350 -15.24 5.73 12.89
N SER A 351 -14.80 4.47 12.93
CA SER A 351 -15.37 3.48 13.84
C SER A 351 -14.84 3.64 15.27
N ARG A 352 -15.59 4.32 16.13
CA ARG A 352 -15.22 4.56 17.54
C ARG A 352 -14.84 3.27 18.29
N ALA A 353 -15.56 2.17 18.05
CA ALA A 353 -15.29 0.89 18.69
C ALA A 353 -13.91 0.35 18.30
N LEU A 354 -13.53 0.46 17.03
CA LEU A 354 -12.23 0.02 16.53
C LEU A 354 -11.10 0.95 17.03
N GLN A 355 -11.32 2.26 17.02
CA GLN A 355 -10.34 3.25 17.51
C GLN A 355 -10.03 3.11 19.01
N HIS A 356 -10.96 2.56 19.79
CA HIS A 356 -10.77 2.29 21.23
C HIS A 356 -10.05 0.97 21.53
N THR A 357 -9.75 0.15 20.52
CA THR A 357 -9.00 -1.09 20.75
C THR A 357 -7.53 -0.80 21.06
N PRO A 358 -6.81 -1.75 21.69
CA PRO A 358 -5.36 -1.65 21.90
C PRO A 358 -4.56 -1.57 20.59
N ASP A 359 -5.10 -2.11 19.49
CA ASP A 359 -4.44 -2.19 18.19
C ASP A 359 -4.55 -0.91 17.36
N ALA A 360 -5.52 -0.04 17.68
CA ALA A 360 -5.62 1.26 17.02
C ALA A 360 -4.40 2.12 17.36
N TRP A 361 -3.84 2.79 16.33
CA TRP A 361 -2.68 3.66 16.49
C TRP A 361 -2.89 4.67 17.62
N LYS A 362 -1.89 4.79 18.49
CA LYS A 362 -1.87 5.77 19.57
C LYS A 362 -0.92 6.87 19.16
N ALA A 363 -1.34 8.12 19.29
CA ALA A 363 -0.54 9.28 18.88
C ALA A 363 0.86 9.24 19.52
N GLY A 364 1.89 9.57 18.74
CA GLY A 364 3.27 9.61 19.19
C GLY A 364 4.27 9.56 18.03
N LEU A 365 5.47 10.07 18.28
CA LEU A 365 6.61 9.99 17.37
C LEU A 365 7.55 8.90 17.88
N HIS A 366 7.45 7.72 17.28
CA HIS A 366 8.20 6.55 17.73
C HIS A 366 9.62 6.57 17.16
N VAL A 367 10.64 6.57 18.02
CA VAL A 367 12.06 6.61 17.63
C VAL A 367 12.90 5.65 18.46
N HIS A 368 14.05 5.24 17.92
CA HIS A 368 15.04 4.48 18.69
C HIS A 368 15.61 5.29 19.86
N ALA A 369 16.02 4.62 20.94
CA ALA A 369 16.63 5.26 22.11
C ALA A 369 17.91 6.04 21.77
N ASP A 370 18.72 5.53 20.84
CA ASP A 370 19.94 6.22 20.38
C ASP A 370 19.62 7.54 19.67
N THR A 371 18.57 7.55 18.84
CA THR A 371 18.10 8.76 18.15
C THR A 371 17.54 9.77 19.15
N ALA A 372 16.74 9.33 20.11
CA ALA A 372 16.27 10.19 21.20
C ALA A 372 17.44 10.81 21.98
N GLY A 373 18.43 10.00 22.35
CA GLY A 373 19.62 10.45 23.09
C GLY A 373 20.49 11.45 22.30
N GLN A 374 20.67 11.23 20.99
CA GLN A 374 21.40 12.15 20.11
C GLN A 374 20.70 13.51 19.99
N LEU A 375 19.36 13.51 19.98
CA LEU A 375 18.54 14.72 19.91
C LEU A 375 18.30 15.38 21.29
N GLY A 376 18.77 14.77 22.38
CA GLY A 376 18.53 15.25 23.74
C GLY A 376 17.07 15.20 24.18
N LEU A 377 16.29 14.29 23.58
CA LEU A 377 14.87 14.06 23.86
C LEU A 377 14.67 12.84 24.76
N THR A 378 13.61 12.87 25.55
CA THR A 378 13.22 11.78 26.46
C THR A 378 11.82 11.25 26.17
N ASP A 379 11.51 10.03 26.63
CA ASP A 379 10.19 9.41 26.43
C ASP A 379 9.07 10.28 27.03
N GLY A 380 8.00 10.50 26.26
CA GLY A 380 6.87 11.35 26.61
C GLY A 380 7.10 12.85 26.45
N GLU A 381 8.31 13.29 26.10
CA GLU A 381 8.63 14.70 25.84
C GLU A 381 7.99 15.18 24.54
N SER A 382 7.52 16.43 24.50
CA SER A 382 6.96 17.01 23.28
C SER A 382 8.05 17.26 22.24
N ALA A 383 7.85 16.75 21.03
CA ALA A 383 8.77 16.93 19.92
C ALA A 383 8.03 17.42 18.67
N VAL A 384 8.72 18.18 17.84
CA VAL A 384 8.22 18.71 16.56
C VAL A 384 8.85 17.92 15.43
N LEU A 385 8.02 17.19 14.70
CA LEU A 385 8.39 16.56 13.44
C LEU A 385 8.15 17.57 12.30
N ARG A 386 9.17 17.82 11.48
CA ARG A 386 9.06 18.70 10.30
C ARG A 386 9.32 17.91 9.02
N GLN A 387 8.54 18.22 7.99
CA GLN A 387 8.68 17.66 6.64
C GLN A 387 8.31 18.72 5.60
N GLY A 388 9.31 19.29 4.93
CA GLY A 388 9.10 20.47 4.07
C GLY A 388 8.54 21.63 4.89
N GLU A 389 7.43 22.22 4.44
CA GLU A 389 6.70 23.28 5.15
C GLU A 389 5.74 22.74 6.24
N GLY A 390 5.55 21.42 6.28
CA GLY A 390 4.68 20.74 7.23
C GLY A 390 5.35 20.56 8.60
N GLU A 391 4.60 20.77 9.67
CA GLU A 391 5.04 20.45 11.03
C GLU A 391 3.94 19.75 11.83
N LEU A 392 4.35 18.86 12.73
CA LEU A 392 3.46 18.15 13.63
C LEU A 392 4.12 18.00 15.00
N THR A 393 3.43 18.45 16.05
CA THR A 393 3.90 18.34 17.43
C THR A 393 3.18 17.21 18.15
N LEU A 394 3.95 16.22 18.62
CA LEU A 394 3.45 15.04 19.30
C LEU A 394 4.44 14.59 20.40
N PRO A 395 3.99 13.81 21.40
CA PRO A 395 4.91 13.21 22.35
C PRO A 395 5.85 12.22 21.67
N LEU A 396 7.12 12.24 22.04
CA LEU A 396 8.09 11.23 21.66
C LEU A 396 7.77 9.91 22.36
N VAL A 397 7.93 8.80 21.65
CA VAL A 397 7.85 7.45 22.22
C VAL A 397 9.15 6.73 21.91
N VAL A 398 9.87 6.28 22.94
CA VAL A 398 11.08 5.48 22.75
C VAL A 398 10.68 4.04 22.41
N ASP A 399 11.04 3.59 21.20
CA ASP A 399 10.61 2.32 20.63
C ASP A 399 11.80 1.58 20.00
N SER A 400 12.22 0.48 20.61
CA SER A 400 13.35 -0.33 20.15
C SER A 400 13.09 -1.06 18.84
N ARG A 401 11.84 -1.07 18.34
CA ARG A 401 11.48 -1.70 17.07
C ARG A 401 11.82 -0.82 15.87
N VAL A 402 12.02 0.47 16.11
CA VAL A 402 12.36 1.45 15.06
C VAL A 402 13.89 1.48 14.91
N PRO A 403 14.43 1.40 13.68
CA PRO A 403 15.85 1.60 13.45
C PRO A 403 16.33 2.98 13.96
N PRO A 404 17.61 3.12 14.34
CA PRO A 404 18.23 4.43 14.47
C PRO A 404 18.00 5.28 13.22
N THR A 405 18.01 6.60 13.39
CA THR A 405 17.78 7.62 12.35
C THR A 405 16.41 7.54 11.66
N CYS A 406 15.45 6.84 12.25
CA CYS A 406 14.07 6.78 11.77
C CYS A 406 13.07 7.29 12.81
N VAL A 407 11.95 7.82 12.32
CA VAL A 407 10.73 8.06 13.09
C VAL A 407 9.56 7.34 12.46
N TRP A 408 8.92 6.49 13.26
CA TRP A 408 7.67 5.85 12.86
C TRP A 408 6.50 6.79 13.18
N MET A 409 6.04 7.48 12.13
CA MET A 409 4.87 8.36 12.11
C MET A 409 4.00 7.96 10.91
N PRO A 410 2.94 7.16 11.13
CA PRO A 410 2.11 6.62 10.06
C PRO A 410 1.41 7.70 9.22
N MET A 411 0.93 7.27 8.05
CA MET A 411 -0.05 8.02 7.26
C MET A 411 -1.48 7.61 7.64
N GLY A 412 -2.45 8.38 7.17
CA GLY A 412 -3.88 8.07 7.34
C GLY A 412 -4.43 8.29 8.76
N VAL A 413 -3.61 8.84 9.66
CA VAL A 413 -3.97 9.21 11.05
C VAL A 413 -4.10 10.73 11.19
N PRO A 414 -4.90 11.25 12.14
CA PRO A 414 -5.05 12.69 12.31
C PRO A 414 -3.71 13.42 12.54
N GLY A 415 -3.53 14.56 11.88
CA GLY A 415 -2.30 15.35 11.87
C GLY A 415 -1.27 14.89 10.83
N SER A 416 -1.39 13.67 10.27
CA SER A 416 -0.46 13.20 9.24
C SER A 416 -0.66 13.87 7.88
N GLU A 417 -1.84 14.45 7.64
CA GLU A 417 -2.19 15.23 6.45
C GLU A 417 -1.41 16.55 6.34
N LEU A 418 -0.81 17.01 7.45
CA LEU A 418 0.08 18.17 7.49
C LEU A 418 1.49 17.85 6.98
N LEU A 419 1.79 16.57 6.78
CA LEU A 419 3.08 16.06 6.37
C LEU A 419 2.99 15.56 4.91
N GLY A 420 4.14 15.51 4.24
CA GLY A 420 4.25 15.00 2.87
C GLY A 420 4.26 13.47 2.81
N GLU A 421 5.10 12.94 1.93
CA GLU A 421 5.23 11.49 1.70
C GLU A 421 5.48 10.69 2.97
N GLY A 422 4.91 9.47 3.02
CA GLY A 422 5.10 8.56 4.15
C GLY A 422 6.54 8.08 4.32
N PHE A 423 7.33 8.07 3.25
CA PHE A 423 8.73 7.67 3.24
C PHE A 423 9.55 8.80 2.65
N ALA A 424 10.15 9.61 3.51
CA ALA A 424 10.83 10.83 3.13
C ALA A 424 11.84 11.24 4.20
N THR A 425 12.70 12.18 3.84
CA THR A 425 13.53 12.90 4.80
C THR A 425 12.66 13.78 5.70
N VAL A 426 12.96 13.77 7.00
CA VAL A 426 12.31 14.59 8.02
C VAL A 426 13.33 15.14 9.00
N SER A 427 12.96 16.13 9.79
CA SER A 427 13.72 16.54 10.97
C SER A 427 12.87 16.45 12.23
N LEU A 428 13.53 16.18 13.35
CA LEU A 428 12.90 16.06 14.65
C LEU A 428 13.66 16.93 15.65
N GLU A 429 12.94 17.80 16.36
CA GLU A 429 13.51 18.68 17.37
C GLU A 429 12.62 18.76 18.61
N LYS A 430 13.18 19.28 19.68
CA LYS A 430 12.44 19.57 20.91
C LYS A 430 11.48 20.75 20.68
N ALA A 431 10.24 20.59 21.13
CA ALA A 431 9.19 21.61 21.00
C ALA A 431 9.43 22.86 21.85
#